data_AF-A0A3R6NIR2-F1
#
_entry.id   AF-A0A3R6NIR2-F1
#
_cell.length_a   1.000
_cell.length_b   1.000
_cell.length_c   1.000
_cell.angle_alpha   90.00
_cell.angle_beta   90.00
_cell.angle_gamma   90.00
#
_symmetry.space_group_name_H-M   'P 1'
#
loop_
_entity.id
_entity.type
_entity.pdbx_description
1 polymer ?
#
loop_
_entity_poly.entity_id
_entity_poly.type
_entity_poly.pdbx_seq_one_letter_code
_entity_poly.pdbx_strand_id
1 'polypeptide(L)'
;MKMKNKEFTFEKPLTVKQQAWRSKHPDWISDHFYMGEFIYSAVAVEQGLNNTPPPEAQKAIRNLVRKLLEPLREYADCPMGIHISSGYRSEELNRLVRGVANSQHMTGEAADIYTFGSCRLLEALQKSRLNFDQAIYYRRRGFIHLSLKLTGKNRRQVIIK
;
A
#
# COMPACT_ATOMS: atom_id res chain seq x y z
N MET A 1 -20.96 17.07 17.63
CA MET A 1 -20.54 17.80 16.41
C MET A 1 -20.95 16.98 15.19
N LYS A 2 -21.85 17.48 14.34
CA LYS A 2 -22.42 16.71 13.21
C LYS A 2 -21.32 16.41 12.18
N MET A 3 -20.97 15.13 12.03
CA MET A 3 -20.06 14.69 10.96
C MET A 3 -20.80 14.85 9.63
N LYS A 4 -20.40 15.84 8.82
CA LYS A 4 -20.86 15.95 7.45
C LYS A 4 -20.35 14.72 6.68
N ASN A 5 -21.27 13.94 6.12
CA ASN A 5 -20.98 12.95 5.08
C ASN A 5 -20.35 13.69 3.89
N LYS A 6 -19.03 13.89 3.91
CA LYS A 6 -18.28 14.19 2.71
C LYS A 6 -18.05 12.85 2.02
N GLU A 7 -18.66 12.67 0.86
CA GLU A 7 -18.10 11.78 -0.14
C GLU A 7 -16.65 12.25 -0.36
N PHE A 8 -15.70 11.48 0.14
CA PHE A 8 -14.29 11.78 -0.01
C PHE A 8 -13.89 11.46 -1.45
N THR A 9 -14.05 12.42 -2.33
CA THR A 9 -13.44 12.40 -3.67
C THR A 9 -11.97 12.83 -3.51
N PHE A 10 -11.07 11.85 -3.46
CA PHE A 10 -9.63 12.04 -3.21
C PHE A 10 -8.85 12.65 -4.38
N GLU A 11 -9.52 13.07 -5.45
CA GLU A 11 -8.84 13.67 -6.60
C GLU A 11 -8.93 15.19 -6.51
N LYS A 12 -8.17 15.77 -5.58
CA LYS A 12 -7.85 17.20 -5.68
C LYS A 12 -6.96 17.42 -6.90
N PRO A 13 -7.26 18.38 -7.78
CA PRO A 13 -6.40 18.67 -8.92
C PRO A 13 -5.02 19.12 -8.43
N LEU A 14 -3.97 18.53 -9.00
CA LEU A 14 -2.59 18.90 -8.71
C LEU A 14 -2.33 20.34 -9.15
N THR A 15 -1.57 21.08 -8.34
CA THR A 15 -1.04 22.39 -8.75
C THR A 15 -0.06 22.27 -9.91
N VAL A 16 0.15 23.34 -10.67
CA VAL A 16 1.12 23.39 -11.78
C VAL A 16 2.53 22.97 -11.32
N LYS A 17 2.95 23.41 -10.13
CA LYS A 17 4.24 23.02 -9.53
C LYS A 17 4.31 21.51 -9.26
N GLN A 18 3.25 20.92 -8.71
CA GLN A 18 3.19 19.47 -8.46
C GLN A 18 3.18 18.67 -9.76
N GLN A 19 2.48 19.14 -10.80
CA GLN A 19 2.49 18.51 -12.12
C GLN A 19 3.89 18.52 -12.75
N ALA A 20 4.57 19.68 -12.74
CA ALA A 20 5.93 19.83 -13.27
C ALA A 20 6.97 19.03 -12.48
N TRP A 21 6.76 18.83 -11.18
CA TRP A 21 7.62 17.97 -10.38
C TRP A 21 7.37 16.49 -10.70
N ARG A 22 6.10 16.05 -10.74
CA ARG A 22 5.75 14.65 -11.04
C ARG A 22 6.17 14.21 -12.43
N SER A 23 6.16 15.09 -13.43
CA SER A 23 6.65 14.77 -14.78
C SER A 23 8.15 14.42 -14.80
N LYS A 24 8.94 14.95 -13.85
CA LYS A 24 10.36 14.64 -13.68
C LYS A 24 10.61 13.42 -12.79
N HIS A 25 9.59 12.90 -12.12
CA HIS A 25 9.69 11.81 -11.15
C HIS A 25 8.66 10.71 -11.48
N PRO A 26 8.82 10.00 -12.61
CA PRO A 26 7.82 9.03 -13.12
C PRO A 26 7.58 7.84 -12.18
N ASP A 27 8.52 7.58 -11.25
CA ASP A 27 8.41 6.54 -10.24
C ASP A 27 7.46 6.92 -9.10
N TRP A 28 7.20 8.20 -8.88
CA TRP A 28 6.26 8.64 -7.85
C TRP A 28 4.82 8.33 -8.26
N ILE A 29 4.06 7.72 -7.34
CA ILE A 29 2.70 7.27 -7.60
C ILE A 29 1.69 8.28 -7.07
N SER A 30 1.97 8.86 -5.90
CA SER A 30 1.17 9.84 -5.17
C SER A 30 2.08 10.76 -4.34
N ASP A 31 1.52 11.56 -3.41
CA ASP A 31 2.30 12.56 -2.67
C ASP A 31 3.27 11.94 -1.65
N HIS A 32 2.99 10.72 -1.17
CA HIS A 32 3.80 10.07 -0.14
C HIS A 32 4.36 8.71 -0.54
N PHE A 33 4.02 8.21 -1.73
CA PHE A 33 4.42 6.87 -2.17
C PHE A 33 5.05 6.88 -3.56
N TYR A 34 6.16 6.15 -3.70
CA TYR A 34 6.83 5.91 -4.98
C TYR A 34 7.06 4.41 -5.22
N MET A 35 7.18 4.02 -6.49
CA MET A 35 7.26 2.62 -6.92
C MET A 35 8.40 1.85 -6.25
N GLY A 36 9.55 2.49 -6.05
CA GLY A 36 10.72 1.88 -5.43
C GLY A 36 10.47 1.30 -4.03
N GLU A 37 9.56 1.89 -3.24
CA GLU A 37 9.18 1.35 -1.92
C GLU A 37 8.49 -0.01 -2.01
N PHE A 38 7.82 -0.28 -3.13
CA PHE A 38 7.14 -1.55 -3.36
C PHE A 38 8.07 -2.58 -4.01
N ILE A 39 9.15 -2.14 -4.66
CA ILE A 39 10.15 -3.02 -5.27
C ILE A 39 11.20 -3.44 -4.24
N TYR A 40 11.53 -2.55 -3.30
CA TYR A 40 12.59 -2.79 -2.33
C TYR A 40 12.28 -3.98 -1.41
N SER A 41 13.30 -4.79 -1.17
CA SER A 41 13.31 -5.84 -0.16
C SER A 41 14.76 -6.07 0.27
N ALA A 42 15.04 -5.97 1.57
CA ALA A 42 16.38 -6.24 2.09
C ALA A 42 16.86 -7.65 1.72
N VAL A 43 15.96 -8.64 1.79
CA VAL A 43 16.25 -10.02 1.38
C VAL A 43 16.58 -10.11 -0.12
N ALA A 44 15.87 -9.38 -0.98
CA ALA A 44 16.19 -9.39 -2.41
C ALA A 44 17.57 -8.76 -2.68
N VAL A 45 17.90 -7.67 -1.98
CA VAL A 45 19.21 -7.02 -2.09
C VAL A 45 20.32 -7.94 -1.59
N GLU A 46 20.17 -8.53 -0.40
CA GLU A 46 21.15 -9.44 0.21
C GLU A 46 21.39 -10.69 -0.65
N GLN A 47 20.35 -11.18 -1.33
CA GLN A 47 20.43 -12.39 -2.17
C GLN A 47 20.65 -12.08 -3.67
N GLY A 48 20.83 -10.81 -4.05
CA GLY A 48 21.04 -10.41 -5.44
C GLY A 48 19.86 -10.70 -6.39
N LEU A 49 18.63 -10.73 -5.87
CA LEU A 49 17.44 -11.06 -6.64
C LEU A 49 16.87 -9.86 -7.39
N ASN A 50 16.45 -10.10 -8.63
CA ASN A 50 15.63 -9.15 -9.38
C ASN A 50 14.18 -9.19 -8.87
N ASN A 51 13.78 -8.15 -8.14
CA ASN A 51 12.40 -7.97 -7.66
C ASN A 51 11.59 -6.98 -8.51
N THR A 52 11.95 -6.79 -9.79
CA THR A 52 11.22 -5.87 -10.68
C THR A 52 9.81 -6.41 -10.98
N PRO A 53 8.74 -5.62 -10.73
CA PRO A 53 7.37 -6.04 -11.00
C PRO A 53 7.05 -6.00 -12.50
N PRO A 54 6.33 -6.99 -13.04
CA PRO A 54 5.78 -6.92 -14.39
C PRO A 54 4.75 -5.77 -14.52
N PRO A 55 4.40 -5.33 -15.75
CA PRO A 55 3.50 -4.21 -15.98
C PRO A 55 2.15 -4.30 -15.24
N GLU A 56 1.57 -5.49 -15.17
CA GLU A 56 0.30 -5.77 -14.50
C GLU A 56 0.41 -5.55 -12.99
N ALA A 57 1.51 -6.00 -12.39
CA ALA A 57 1.80 -5.76 -10.97
C ALA A 57 2.07 -4.27 -10.71
N GLN A 58 2.77 -3.58 -11.60
CA GLN A 58 2.94 -2.11 -11.49
C GLN A 58 1.59 -1.38 -11.52
N LYS A 59 0.66 -1.80 -12.39
CA LYS A 59 -0.70 -1.26 -12.44
C LYS A 59 -1.46 -1.53 -11.14
N ALA A 60 -1.36 -2.75 -10.60
CA ALA A 60 -1.96 -3.10 -9.32
C ALA A 60 -1.40 -2.29 -8.14
N ILE A 61 -0.07 -2.07 -8.09
CA ILE A 61 0.58 -1.23 -7.08
C ILE A 61 0.07 0.21 -7.16
N ARG A 62 -0.01 0.77 -8.38
CA ARG A 62 -0.56 2.13 -8.56
C ARG A 62 -2.02 2.24 -8.13
N ASN A 63 -2.82 1.19 -8.34
CA ASN A 63 -4.19 1.12 -7.84
C ASN A 63 -4.24 1.04 -6.30
N LEU A 64 -3.46 0.14 -5.69
CA LEU A 64 -3.33 -0.01 -4.24
C LEU A 64 -2.97 1.33 -3.58
N VAL A 65 -1.97 2.03 -4.11
CA VAL A 65 -1.56 3.33 -3.59
C VAL A 65 -2.68 4.37 -3.72
N ARG A 66 -3.20 4.58 -4.93
CA ARG A 66 -4.12 5.69 -5.20
C ARG A 66 -5.50 5.51 -4.61
N LYS A 67 -5.97 4.27 -4.46
CA LYS A 67 -7.34 3.96 -4.03
C LYS A 67 -7.42 3.47 -2.58
N LEU A 68 -6.30 3.09 -1.97
CA LEU A 68 -6.27 2.66 -0.57
C LEU A 68 -5.21 3.40 0.26
N LEU A 69 -3.92 3.29 -0.05
CA LEU A 69 -2.86 3.72 0.88
C LEU A 69 -2.77 5.24 1.05
N GLU A 70 -2.77 5.99 -0.04
CA GLU A 70 -2.72 7.46 0.01
C GLU A 70 -3.99 8.04 0.68
N PRO A 71 -5.22 7.64 0.28
CA PRO A 71 -6.43 8.04 0.99
C PRO A 71 -6.43 7.70 2.49
N LEU A 72 -5.91 6.52 2.83
CA LEU A 72 -5.86 6.07 4.22
C LEU A 72 -4.86 6.89 5.04
N ARG A 73 -3.72 7.26 4.43
CA ARG A 73 -2.71 8.12 5.04
C ARG A 73 -3.26 9.49 5.39
N GLU A 74 -3.94 10.12 4.44
CA GLU A 74 -4.61 11.40 4.64
C GLU A 74 -5.69 11.31 5.72
N TYR A 75 -6.51 10.25 5.69
CA TYR A 75 -7.57 10.06 6.69
C TYR A 75 -7.01 9.82 8.10
N ALA A 76 -5.93 9.06 8.21
CA ALA A 76 -5.26 8.78 9.48
C ALA A 76 -4.48 9.98 10.03
N ASP A 77 -4.34 11.06 9.24
CA ASP A 77 -3.57 12.27 9.56
C ASP A 77 -2.15 11.93 10.05
N CYS A 78 -1.52 10.95 9.38
CA CYS A 78 -0.20 10.44 9.77
C CYS A 78 0.85 10.63 8.65
N PRO A 79 1.35 11.87 8.46
CA PRO A 79 2.20 12.25 7.32
C PRO A 79 3.59 11.61 7.32
N MET A 80 3.98 10.91 8.38
CA MET A 80 5.20 10.07 8.40
C MET A 80 4.92 8.71 9.06
N GLY A 81 3.65 8.31 9.14
CA GLY A 81 3.23 7.17 9.96
C GLY A 81 3.04 5.87 9.20
N ILE A 82 3.24 5.84 7.88
CA ILE A 82 3.03 4.64 7.04
C ILE A 82 4.31 4.37 6.26
N HIS A 83 4.93 3.22 6.50
CA HIS A 83 6.15 2.77 5.84
C HIS A 83 5.95 1.39 5.22
N ILE A 84 6.23 1.28 3.93
CA ILE A 84 6.18 0.00 3.22
C ILE A 84 7.42 -0.81 3.59
N SER A 85 7.23 -1.91 4.31
CA SER A 85 8.31 -2.85 4.62
C SER A 85 8.43 -3.96 3.60
N SER A 86 7.34 -4.26 2.88
CA SER A 86 7.35 -5.19 1.76
C SER A 86 6.16 -4.94 0.85
N GLY A 87 6.42 -4.62 -0.43
CA GLY A 87 5.40 -4.48 -1.46
C GLY A 87 5.32 -5.70 -2.37
N TYR A 88 5.75 -5.55 -3.63
CA TYR A 88 5.82 -6.65 -4.58
C TYR A 88 6.84 -7.71 -4.17
N ARG A 89 6.53 -8.96 -4.49
CA ARG A 89 7.48 -10.08 -4.37
C ARG A 89 7.48 -10.90 -5.65
N SER A 90 8.63 -11.01 -6.30
CA SER A 90 8.85 -12.02 -7.33
C SER A 90 8.61 -13.42 -6.75
N GLU A 91 8.36 -14.41 -7.61
CA GLU A 91 8.12 -15.78 -7.16
C GLU A 91 9.27 -16.31 -6.28
N GLU A 92 10.50 -16.02 -6.70
CA GLU A 92 11.71 -16.43 -5.98
C GLU A 92 11.82 -15.76 -4.62
N LEU A 93 11.62 -14.43 -4.56
CA LEU A 93 11.61 -13.72 -3.28
C LEU A 93 10.50 -14.25 -2.37
N ASN A 94 9.30 -14.48 -2.90
CA ASN A 94 8.18 -15.01 -2.13
C ASN A 94 8.50 -16.39 -1.54
N ARG A 95 9.14 -17.29 -2.30
CA ARG A 95 9.60 -18.60 -1.77
C ARG A 95 10.63 -18.43 -0.66
N LEU A 96 11.64 -17.57 -0.83
CA LEU A 96 12.70 -17.37 0.17
C LEU A 96 12.15 -16.85 1.51
N VAL A 97 11.19 -15.92 1.46
CA VAL A 97 10.54 -15.40 2.68
C VAL A 97 9.42 -16.29 3.20
N ARG A 98 9.29 -17.51 2.64
CA ARG A 98 8.28 -18.52 3.00
C ARG A 98 6.84 -17.99 2.85
N GLY A 99 6.62 -17.17 1.83
CA GLY A 99 5.33 -16.68 1.43
C GLY A 99 4.44 -17.80 0.88
N VAL A 100 3.13 -17.61 0.97
CA VAL A 100 2.15 -18.55 0.39
C VAL A 100 2.11 -18.42 -1.13
N ALA A 101 1.78 -19.51 -1.83
CA ALA A 101 1.78 -19.55 -3.30
C ALA A 101 0.85 -18.52 -3.95
N ASN A 102 -0.33 -18.28 -3.35
CA ASN A 102 -1.34 -17.33 -3.87
C ASN A 102 -1.26 -15.97 -3.16
N SER A 103 -0.05 -15.50 -2.86
CA SER A 103 0.18 -14.24 -2.15
C SER A 103 -0.14 -13.03 -3.03
N GLN A 104 -0.93 -12.09 -2.53
CA GLN A 104 -1.24 -10.83 -3.24
C GLN A 104 -0.02 -9.90 -3.38
N HIS A 105 1.08 -10.15 -2.66
CA HIS A 105 2.34 -9.47 -2.92
C HIS A 105 2.88 -9.80 -4.32
N MET A 106 2.64 -11.02 -4.82
CA MET A 106 3.13 -11.45 -6.14
C MET A 106 2.34 -10.82 -7.30
N THR A 107 1.14 -10.31 -7.04
CA THR A 107 0.32 -9.61 -8.03
C THR A 107 0.43 -8.08 -7.89
N GLY A 108 1.23 -7.57 -6.96
CA GLY A 108 1.32 -6.13 -6.66
C GLY A 108 0.08 -5.55 -5.96
N GLU A 109 -0.80 -6.41 -5.45
CA GLU A 109 -2.07 -6.03 -4.83
C GLU A 109 -1.98 -5.89 -3.31
N ALA A 110 -0.81 -6.08 -2.71
CA ALA A 110 -0.62 -6.00 -1.27
C ALA A 110 0.67 -5.30 -0.84
N ALA A 111 0.62 -4.76 0.37
CA ALA A 111 1.78 -4.22 1.07
C ALA A 111 1.73 -4.55 2.57
N ASP A 112 2.89 -4.87 3.12
CA ASP A 112 3.12 -4.96 4.55
C ASP A 112 3.63 -3.60 5.04
N ILE A 113 3.01 -3.10 6.11
CA ILE A 113 3.15 -1.71 6.56
C ILE A 113 3.52 -1.68 8.03
N TYR A 114 4.63 -1.03 8.34
CA TYR A 114 4.89 -0.56 9.70
C TYR A 114 4.32 0.83 9.90
N THR A 115 3.80 1.04 11.09
CA THR A 115 3.33 2.34 11.53
C THR A 115 4.16 2.87 12.68
N PHE A 116 4.58 4.13 12.61
CA PHE A 116 5.27 4.80 13.70
C PHE A 116 4.40 5.86 14.37
N GLY A 117 4.80 6.26 15.57
CA GLY A 117 4.10 7.25 16.37
C GLY A 117 2.70 6.79 16.77
N SER A 118 1.76 7.73 16.78
CA SER A 118 0.36 7.50 17.14
C SER A 118 -0.52 7.06 15.96
N CYS A 119 0.04 6.64 14.81
CA CYS A 119 -0.77 6.29 13.63
C CYS A 119 -1.62 5.02 13.88
N ARG A 120 -2.93 5.21 14.12
CA ARG A 120 -3.90 4.12 14.35
C ARG A 120 -4.49 3.61 13.03
N LEU A 121 -3.62 3.10 12.15
CA LEU A 121 -3.96 2.82 10.76
C LEU A 121 -5.13 1.84 10.57
N LEU A 122 -5.21 0.79 11.38
CA LEU A 122 -6.32 -0.17 11.29
C LEU A 122 -7.67 0.46 11.66
N GLU A 123 -7.70 1.29 12.70
CA GLU A 123 -8.92 2.01 13.11
C GLU A 123 -9.32 3.04 12.05
N ALA A 124 -8.34 3.76 11.50
CA ALA A 124 -8.55 4.68 10.38
C ALA A 124 -9.17 3.96 9.18
N LEU A 125 -8.67 2.77 8.82
CA LEU A 125 -9.22 1.96 7.74
C LEU A 125 -10.68 1.57 7.97
N GLN A 126 -11.01 1.15 9.19
CA GLN A 126 -12.38 0.76 9.55
C GLN A 126 -13.35 1.94 9.51
N LYS A 127 -12.90 3.16 9.84
CA LYS A 127 -13.73 4.37 9.86
C LYS A 127 -13.82 5.09 8.51
N SER A 128 -12.78 5.01 7.67
CA SER A 128 -12.69 5.73 6.39
C SER A 128 -13.65 5.21 5.31
N ARG A 129 -14.21 4.00 5.51
CA ARG A 129 -15.02 3.27 4.53
C ARG A 129 -14.30 3.00 3.20
N LEU A 130 -12.98 3.15 3.12
CA LEU A 130 -12.20 2.80 1.93
C LEU A 130 -12.43 1.34 1.53
N ASN A 131 -12.41 1.08 0.23
CA ASN A 131 -12.46 -0.29 -0.27
C ASN A 131 -11.11 -0.97 -0.06
N PHE A 132 -11.12 -2.24 0.32
CA PHE A 132 -9.92 -3.06 0.52
C PHE A 132 -10.31 -4.53 0.47
N ASP A 133 -9.38 -5.39 0.13
CA ASP A 133 -9.61 -6.83 0.12
C ASP A 133 -9.39 -7.43 1.51
N GLN A 134 -8.17 -7.33 2.04
CA GLN A 134 -7.81 -7.81 3.37
C GLN A 134 -6.98 -6.78 4.15
N ALA A 135 -7.21 -6.76 5.46
CA ALA A 135 -6.36 -6.11 6.43
C ALA A 135 -5.99 -7.15 7.50
N ILE A 136 -4.72 -7.57 7.55
CA ILE A 136 -4.24 -8.57 8.51
C ILE A 136 -3.25 -7.90 9.45
N TYR A 137 -3.62 -7.74 10.72
CA TYR A 137 -2.76 -7.13 11.71
C TYR A 137 -1.97 -8.20 12.47
N TYR A 138 -0.65 -8.22 12.29
CA TYR A 138 0.26 -9.13 12.98
C TYR A 138 0.75 -8.49 14.28
N ARG A 139 -0.01 -8.62 15.37
CA ARG A 139 0.22 -7.92 16.65
C ARG A 139 1.61 -8.15 17.21
N ARG A 140 2.08 -9.41 17.19
CA ARG A 140 3.40 -9.78 17.72
C ARG A 140 4.55 -9.25 16.86
N ARG A 141 4.32 -9.01 15.57
CA ARG A 141 5.35 -8.52 14.64
C ARG A 141 5.27 -7.01 14.41
N GLY A 142 4.16 -6.37 14.78
CA GLY A 142 4.02 -4.91 14.74
C GLY A 142 3.68 -4.31 13.37
N PHE A 143 3.31 -5.12 12.37
CA PHE A 143 2.92 -4.62 11.04
C PHE A 143 1.48 -5.00 10.66
N ILE A 144 0.93 -4.25 9.71
CA ILE A 144 -0.37 -4.52 9.09
C ILE A 144 -0.13 -4.87 7.62
N HIS A 145 -0.64 -6.01 7.19
CA HIS A 145 -0.78 -6.34 5.77
C HIS A 145 -2.06 -5.72 5.24
N LEU A 146 -1.97 -4.91 4.19
CA LEU A 146 -3.12 -4.35 3.49
C LEU A 146 -3.12 -4.81 2.04
N SER A 147 -4.27 -5.22 1.52
CA SER A 147 -4.43 -5.56 0.12
C SER A 147 -5.67 -4.94 -0.53
N LEU A 148 -5.57 -4.70 -1.83
CA LEU A 148 -6.64 -4.21 -2.69
C LEU A 148 -6.51 -4.86 -4.06
N LYS A 149 -7.53 -5.62 -4.45
CA LYS A 149 -7.56 -6.25 -5.77
C LYS A 149 -7.76 -5.21 -6.86
N LEU A 150 -7.04 -5.38 -7.96
CA LEU A 150 -7.25 -4.60 -9.18
C LEU A 150 -8.55 -5.01 -9.88
N THR A 151 -8.88 -6.29 -9.83
CA THR A 151 -10.09 -6.86 -10.45
C THR A 151 -10.86 -7.77 -9.50
N GLY A 152 -12.16 -7.90 -9.73
CA GLY A 152 -13.04 -8.74 -8.92
C GLY A 152 -13.47 -8.12 -7.58
N LYS A 153 -14.10 -8.94 -6.73
CA LYS A 153 -14.67 -8.49 -5.47
C LYS A 153 -13.61 -8.41 -4.37
N ASN A 154 -13.54 -7.24 -3.75
CA ASN A 154 -12.77 -6.99 -2.54
C ASN A 154 -13.57 -7.44 -1.31
N ARG A 155 -12.97 -8.27 -0.46
CA ARG A 155 -13.66 -8.96 0.65
C ARG A 155 -13.93 -8.09 1.88
N ARG A 156 -13.19 -6.98 2.05
CA ARG A 156 -13.19 -6.13 3.24
C ARG A 156 -12.96 -6.89 4.54
N GLN A 157 -12.09 -7.90 4.50
CA GLN A 157 -11.85 -8.78 5.64
C GLN A 157 -10.80 -8.20 6.58
N VAL A 158 -11.11 -8.12 7.87
CA VAL A 158 -10.13 -7.77 8.91
C VAL A 158 -9.76 -9.04 9.69
N ILE A 159 -8.47 -9.32 9.83
CA ILE A 159 -7.94 -10.48 10.57
C ILE A 159 -6.90 -9.98 11.57
N ILE A 160 -6.91 -10.53 12.78
CA ILE A 160 -5.90 -10.26 13.81
C ILE A 160 -5.07 -11.53 14.03
N LYS A 161 -3.75 -11.42 13.93
CA LYS A 161 -2.77 -12.49 14.12
C LYS A 161 -1.74 -12.15 15.20
#